data_AF-A0A3D0CAY5-F1
#
_entry.id   AF-A0A3D0CAY5-F1
#
_cell.length_a   1.000
_cell.length_b   1.000
_cell.length_c   1.000
_cell.angle_alpha   90.00
_cell.angle_beta   90.00
_cell.angle_gamma   90.00
#
_symmetry.space_group_name_H-M   'P 1'
#
loop_
_entity.id
_entity.type
_entity.pdbx_description
1 polymer ?
#
loop_
_entity_poly.entity_id
_entity_poly.type
_entity_poly.pdbx_seq_one_letter_code
_entity_poly.pdbx_strand_id
1 'polypeptide(L)' 'FLVGSSLMDPKNNRYQDIDLACRKLIYGNNKVCGLTELNYASAAADAGARFGGLIFAEKSPRYVTKDQALNIIKA' A
#
# COMPACT_ATOMS: atom_id res chain seq x y z
N PHE A 1 18.29 1.48 -15.00
CA PHE A 1 18.10 0.06 -15.38
C PHE A 1 17.03 -0.03 -16.45
N LEU A 2 17.17 -0.92 -17.45
CA LEU A 2 16.09 -1.26 -18.37
C LEU A 2 15.45 -2.56 -17.87
N VAL A 3 14.16 -2.52 -17.55
CA VAL A 3 13.44 -3.60 -16.86
C VAL A 3 12.08 -3.81 -17.54
N GLY A 4 11.83 -5.04 -18.01
CA GLY A 4 10.58 -5.42 -18.67
C GLY A 4 10.10 -6.78 -18.22
N SER A 5 10.90 -7.82 -18.46
CA SER A 5 10.60 -9.19 -18.01
C SER A 5 10.40 -9.27 -16.49
N SER A 6 11.23 -8.59 -15.71
CA SER A 6 11.10 -8.56 -14.25
C SER A 6 9.82 -7.89 -13.75
N LEU A 7 9.27 -6.91 -14.49
CA LEU A 7 7.98 -6.27 -14.17
C LEU A 7 6.80 -7.15 -14.58
N MET A 8 6.92 -7.91 -15.67
CA MET A 8 5.85 -8.77 -16.18
C MET A 8 5.84 -10.17 -15.53
N ASP A 9 6.92 -10.57 -14.85
CA ASP A 9 6.98 -11.86 -14.15
C ASP A 9 5.86 -11.94 -13.10
N PRO A 10 4.98 -12.97 -13.14
CA PRO A 10 3.92 -13.17 -12.15
C PRO A 10 4.40 -13.21 -10.68
N LYS A 11 5.67 -13.55 -10.44
CA LYS A 11 6.30 -13.49 -9.10
C LYS A 11 6.48 -12.06 -8.59
N ASN A 12 6.61 -11.10 -9.50
CA ASN A 12 6.78 -9.68 -9.17
C ASN A 12 5.49 -8.88 -9.37
N ASN A 13 4.66 -9.26 -10.33
CA ASN A 13 3.38 -8.65 -10.63
C ASN A 13 2.21 -9.64 -10.48
N ARG A 14 2.02 -10.13 -9.25
CA ARG A 14 0.95 -11.09 -8.93
C ARG A 14 -0.46 -10.56 -9.22
N TYR A 15 -0.66 -9.25 -9.08
CA TYR A 15 -1.96 -8.60 -9.21
C TYR A 15 -2.23 -8.07 -10.62
N GLN A 16 -1.30 -8.28 -11.56
CA GLN A 16 -1.34 -7.68 -12.90
C GLN A 16 -1.47 -6.15 -12.87
N ASP A 17 -0.86 -5.54 -11.86
CA ASP A 17 -0.79 -4.11 -11.61
C ASP A 17 0.65 -3.63 -11.82
N ILE A 18 0.86 -2.94 -12.94
CA ILE A 18 2.17 -2.43 -13.34
C ILE A 18 2.67 -1.35 -12.39
N ASP A 19 1.78 -0.49 -11.87
CA ASP A 19 2.18 0.57 -10.96
C ASP A 19 2.70 -0.02 -9.65
N LEU A 20 1.98 -0.99 -9.08
CA LEU A 20 2.41 -1.68 -7.86
C LEU A 20 3.71 -2.48 -8.06
N ALA A 21 3.89 -3.10 -9.25
CA ALA A 21 5.12 -3.79 -9.60
C ALA A 21 6.31 -2.82 -9.74
N CYS A 22 6.10 -1.65 -10.34
CA CYS A 22 7.09 -0.59 -10.43
C CYS A 22 7.47 -0.06 -9.05
N ARG A 23 6.51 0.21 -8.17
CA ARG A 23 6.77 0.64 -6.79
C ARG A 23 7.60 -0.40 -6.01
N LYS A 24 7.26 -1.69 -6.15
CA LYS A 24 8.05 -2.79 -5.58
C LYS A 24 9.49 -2.78 -6.12
N LEU A 25 9.67 -2.55 -7.41
CA LEU A 25 10.99 -2.59 -8.04
C LEU A 25 11.86 -1.38 -7.64
N ILE A 26 11.27 -0.19 -7.60
CA ILE A 26 11.98 1.07 -7.34
C ILE A 26 12.22 1.25 -5.84
N TYR A 27 11.19 1.04 -5.02
CA TYR A 27 11.22 1.35 -3.60
C TYR A 27 11.34 0.11 -2.71
N GLY A 28 10.98 -1.07 -3.21
CA GLY A 28 10.94 -2.30 -2.42
C GLY A 28 9.61 -2.55 -1.72
N ASN A 29 9.64 -3.39 -0.69
CA ASN A 29 8.44 -3.79 0.07
C ASN A 29 8.17 -2.84 1.23
N ASN A 30 7.77 -1.62 0.91
CA ASN A 30 7.58 -0.59 1.92
C ASN A 30 6.13 -0.53 2.43
N LYS A 31 5.99 -0.39 3.74
CA LYS A 31 4.72 -0.28 4.44
C LYS A 31 4.64 1.03 5.22
N VAL A 32 3.59 1.81 5.00
CA VAL A 32 3.21 2.92 5.89
C VAL A 32 2.17 2.40 6.88
N CYS A 33 2.46 2.48 8.17
CA CYS A 33 1.66 1.81 9.22
C CYS A 33 0.79 2.78 10.01
N GLY A 34 -0.42 2.34 10.38
CA GLY A 34 -1.35 3.09 11.24
C GLY A 34 -2.04 4.23 10.50
N LEU A 35 -2.53 3.95 9.29
CA LEU A 35 -3.35 4.87 8.51
C LEU A 35 -4.73 5.00 9.16
N THR A 36 -5.17 6.24 9.38
CA THR A 36 -6.43 6.54 10.08
C THR A 36 -7.45 7.30 9.23
N GLU A 37 -7.04 7.78 8.05
CA GLU A 37 -7.87 8.58 7.15
C GLU A 37 -7.55 8.25 5.68
N LEU A 38 -8.51 8.52 4.80
CA LEU A 38 -8.39 8.29 3.35
C LEU A 38 -7.22 9.08 2.75
N ASN A 39 -7.06 10.36 3.10
CA ASN A 39 -5.99 11.21 2.56
C ASN A 39 -4.59 10.67 2.91
N TYR A 40 -4.41 10.05 4.08
CA TYR A 40 -3.13 9.44 4.44
C TYR A 40 -2.84 8.18 3.61
N ALA A 41 -3.87 7.41 3.25
CA ALA A 41 -3.70 6.26 2.38
C ALA A 41 -3.35 6.68 0.95
N SER A 42 -4.06 7.68 0.39
CA SER A 42 -3.73 8.25 -0.92
C SER A 42 -2.32 8.82 -0.93
N ALA A 43 -1.95 9.64 0.05
CA ALA A 43 -0.59 10.19 0.14
C ALA A 43 0.49 9.12 0.26
N ALA A 44 0.25 8.04 1.01
CA ALA A 44 1.17 6.92 1.09
C ALA A 44 1.32 6.21 -0.26
N ALA A 45 0.20 5.98 -0.97
CA ALA A 45 0.22 5.41 -2.31
C ALA A 45 0.99 6.30 -3.29
N ASP A 46 0.68 7.59 -3.34
CA ASP A 46 1.33 8.56 -4.24
C ASP A 46 2.84 8.68 -3.97
N ALA A 47 3.26 8.53 -2.72
CA ALA A 47 4.67 8.48 -2.32
C ALA A 47 5.37 7.14 -2.64
N GLY A 48 4.67 6.18 -3.25
CA GLY A 48 5.21 4.89 -3.68
C GLY A 48 5.15 3.78 -2.63
N ALA A 49 4.34 3.92 -1.57
CA ALA A 49 4.16 2.84 -0.61
C ALA A 49 3.50 1.62 -1.29
N ARG A 50 3.98 0.44 -0.93
CA ARG A 50 3.44 -0.84 -1.41
C ARG A 50 2.30 -1.34 -0.53
N PHE A 51 2.35 -1.01 0.76
CA PHE A 51 1.37 -1.46 1.75
C PHE A 51 0.91 -0.31 2.65
N GLY A 52 -0.40 -0.26 2.88
CA GLY A 52 -1.02 0.57 3.92
C GLY A 52 -1.44 -0.30 5.12
N GLY A 53 -1.04 0.09 6.33
CA GLY A 53 -1.34 -0.65 7.55
C GLY A 53 -2.52 -0.05 8.31
N LEU A 54 -3.55 -0.86 8.56
CA LEU A 54 -4.64 -0.55 9.48
C LEU A 54 -4.41 -1.24 10.81
N ILE A 55 -4.73 -0.57 11.92
CA ILE A 55 -4.51 -1.10 13.27
C ILE A 55 -5.87 -1.33 13.94
N PHE A 56 -6.15 -2.60 14.29
CA PHE A 56 -7.36 -3.01 15.01
C PHE A 56 -7.10 -3.36 16.48
N ALA A 57 -5.93 -2.99 17.02
CA ALA A 57 -5.63 -3.13 18.43
C ALA A 57 -6.22 -1.95 19.21
N GLU A 58 -7.25 -2.19 20.03
CA GLU A 58 -8.05 -1.15 20.71
C GLU A 58 -7.22 -0.19 21.58
N LYS A 59 -6.09 -0.66 22.14
CA LYS A 59 -5.19 0.17 22.95
C LYS A 59 -4.31 1.11 22.13
N SER A 60 -4.29 0.97 20.80
CA SER A 60 -3.47 1.82 19.95
C SER A 60 -4.12 3.19 19.77
N PRO A 61 -3.36 4.30 19.86
CA PRO A 61 -3.89 5.62 19.52
C PRO A 61 -4.21 5.75 18.01
N ARG A 62 -3.80 4.78 17.19
CA ARG A 62 -4.08 4.69 15.75
C ARG A 62 -5.11 3.61 15.42
N TYR A 63 -5.88 3.17 16.41
CA TYR A 63 -6.96 2.20 16.21
C TYR A 63 -7.99 2.75 15.21
N VAL A 64 -8.44 1.90 14.29
CA VAL A 64 -9.53 2.21 13.36
C VAL A 64 -10.67 1.21 13.49
N THR A 65 -11.90 1.68 13.36
CA THR A 65 -13.08 0.82 13.29
C THR A 65 -13.20 0.17 11.91
N LYS A 66 -14.08 -0.82 11.77
CA LYS A 66 -14.38 -1.45 10.47
C LYS A 66 -14.89 -0.44 9.45
N ASP A 67 -15.76 0.48 9.85
CA ASP A 67 -16.32 1.49 8.94
C ASP A 67 -15.26 2.50 8.48
N GLN A 68 -14.37 2.90 9.39
CA GLN A 68 -13.21 3.74 9.04
C GLN A 68 -12.28 3.00 8.09
N ALA A 69 -11.96 1.73 8.38
CA ALA A 69 -11.15 0.89 7.49
C ALA A 69 -11.74 0.79 6.08
N LEU A 70 -13.06 0.55 5.97
CA LEU A 70 -13.76 0.51 4.68
C LEU A 70 -13.72 1.84 3.93
N ASN A 71 -13.64 2.97 4.64
CA ASN A 71 -13.43 4.26 4.01
C ASN A 71 -11.98 4.42 3.53
N ILE A 72 -11.00 4.06 4.35
CA ILE A 72 -9.57 4.21 4.05
C ILE A 72 -9.18 3.39 2.82
N ILE A 73 -9.69 2.16 2.65
CA ILE A 73 -9.35 1.30 1.51
C ILE A 73 -9.99 1.72 0.17
N LYS A 74 -10.83 2.77 0.17
CA LYS A 74 -11.36 3.36 -1.07
C LYS A 74 -10.43 4.38 -1.70
N ALA A 75 -9.36 4.76 -0.99
CA ALA A 75 -8.24 5.50 -1.54
C ALA A 75 -7.64 4.77 -2.74
#